data_AF-A0A1X7UVB9-F1
#
_entry.id   AF-A0A1X7UVB9-F1
#
_cell.length_a   1.000
_cell.length_b   1.000
_cell.length_c   1.000
_cell.angle_alpha   90.00
_cell.angle_beta   90.00
_cell.angle_gamma   90.00
#
_symmetry.space_group_name_H-M   'P 1'
#
loop_
_entity.id
_entity.type
_entity.pdbx_description
1 polymer ?
#
loop_
_entity_poly.entity_id
_entity_poly.type
_entity_poly.pdbx_seq_one_letter_code
_entity_poly.pdbx_strand_id
1 'polypeptide(L)'
;MSKEAFTENISKLSDLYSIDLPSPGNMNSEVECCKLKWEQHLSTHGPSSLPNSLTSTLAQASSMYPNVKTLLIILFTLPVTSCLAERSFSSLKRMKTPYRSTRTTHRLSSLSLLHVHRDIEIDIEAAVDEFSIRYPRRLQVANILQDK
;
A
#
# COMPACT_ATOMS: atom_id res chain seq x y z
N MET A 1 21.29 -5.14 21.36
CA MET A 1 19.89 -5.13 21.85
C MET A 1 19.76 -6.23 22.89
N SER A 2 19.27 -5.93 24.10
CA SER A 2 18.95 -6.97 25.10
C SER A 2 17.90 -7.94 24.54
N LYS A 3 17.95 -9.22 24.89
CA LYS A 3 16.95 -10.24 24.49
C LYS A 3 15.53 -9.81 24.87
N GLU A 4 15.40 -9.11 26.00
CA GLU A 4 14.13 -8.60 26.53
C GLU A 4 13.50 -7.53 25.64
N ALA A 5 14.31 -6.63 25.07
CA ALA A 5 13.83 -5.58 24.17
C ALA A 5 13.30 -6.15 22.85
N PHE A 6 13.87 -7.28 22.39
CA PHE A 6 13.41 -7.97 21.19
C PHE A 6 12.06 -8.65 21.40
N THR A 7 11.89 -9.36 22.52
CA THR A 7 10.61 -10.00 22.87
C THR A 7 9.50 -8.97 23.10
N GLU A 8 9.82 -7.84 23.73
CA GLU A 8 8.88 -6.73 23.91
C GLU A 8 8.39 -6.16 22.57
N ASN A 9 9.31 -5.99 21.60
CA ASN A 9 8.96 -5.52 20.26
C ASN A 9 8.10 -6.52 19.48
N ILE A 10 8.34 -7.82 19.65
CA ILE A 10 7.50 -8.86 19.04
C ILE A 10 6.09 -8.84 19.63
N SER A 11 5.97 -8.69 20.96
CA SER A 11 4.66 -8.56 21.60
C SER A 11 3.91 -7.36 21.04
N LYS A 12 4.57 -6.19 20.96
CA LYS A 12 3.98 -4.98 20.36
C LYS A 12 3.55 -5.18 18.91
N LEU A 13 4.37 -5.86 18.10
CA LEU A 13 4.03 -6.17 16.71
C LEU A 13 2.84 -7.14 16.60
N SER A 14 2.80 -8.15 17.48
CA SER A 14 1.70 -9.10 17.57
C SER A 14 0.39 -8.40 17.92
N ASP A 15 0.43 -7.44 18.85
CA ASP A 15 -0.73 -6.66 19.24
C ASP A 15 -1.17 -5.72 18.10
N LEU A 16 -0.22 -5.03 17.48
CA LEU A 16 -0.47 -4.06 16.41
C LEU A 16 -1.09 -4.70 15.15
N TYR A 17 -0.61 -5.88 14.75
CA TYR A 17 -1.09 -6.61 13.56
C TYR A 17 -1.98 -7.80 13.92
N SER A 18 -2.58 -7.80 15.12
CA SER A 18 -3.41 -8.90 15.62
C SER A 18 -4.57 -9.29 14.70
N ILE A 19 -5.07 -8.35 13.89
CA ILE A 19 -6.15 -8.54 12.92
C ILE A 19 -5.67 -9.29 11.67
N ASP A 20 -4.44 -9.02 11.22
CA ASP A 20 -3.88 -9.59 9.99
C ASP A 20 -3.18 -10.93 10.22
N LEU A 21 -2.87 -11.23 11.49
CA LEU A 21 -2.14 -12.43 11.88
C LEU A 21 -3.04 -13.67 11.94
N PRO A 22 -2.65 -14.78 11.28
CA PRO A 22 -3.45 -16.00 11.27
C PRO A 22 -3.55 -16.68 12.63
N SER A 23 -2.54 -16.55 13.50
CA SER A 23 -2.55 -17.15 14.84
C SER A 23 -1.70 -16.35 15.84
N PRO A 24 -2.19 -15.19 16.34
CA PRO A 24 -1.39 -14.26 17.16
C PRO A 24 -0.77 -14.90 18.41
N GLY A 25 -1.47 -15.87 19.02
CA GLY A 25 -1.00 -16.55 20.23
C GLY A 25 0.29 -17.37 20.05
N ASN A 26 0.63 -17.77 18.82
CA ASN A 26 1.79 -18.61 18.52
C ASN A 26 2.99 -17.82 18.00
N MET A 27 2.89 -16.49 17.94
CA MET A 27 3.92 -15.61 17.34
C MET A 27 5.30 -15.82 17.95
N ASN A 28 5.41 -15.77 19.28
CA ASN A 28 6.70 -15.87 19.97
C ASN A 28 7.37 -17.23 19.71
N SER A 29 6.59 -18.31 19.78
CA SER A 29 7.07 -19.67 19.50
C SER A 29 7.50 -19.83 18.04
N GLU A 30 6.74 -19.27 17.09
CA GLU A 30 7.13 -19.29 15.68
C GLU A 30 8.41 -18.52 15.41
N VAL A 31 8.60 -17.35 16.04
CA VAL A 31 9.83 -16.56 15.90
C VAL A 31 11.03 -17.31 16.48
N GLU A 32 10.89 -17.94 17.64
CA GLU A 32 11.95 -18.77 18.21
C GLU A 32 12.28 -19.98 17.32
N CYS A 33 11.27 -20.71 16.85
CA CYS A 33 11.48 -21.84 15.95
C CYS A 33 12.13 -21.41 14.62
N CYS A 34 11.72 -20.26 14.08
CA CYS A 34 12.32 -19.70 12.87
C CYS A 34 13.79 -19.35 13.11
N LYS A 35 14.11 -18.76 14.26
CA LYS A 35 15.49 -18.44 14.65
C LYS A 35 16.35 -19.71 14.76
N LEU A 36 15.86 -20.73 15.44
CA LEU A 36 16.57 -22.02 15.58
C LEU A 36 16.83 -22.67 14.22
N LYS A 37 15.84 -22.68 13.33
CA LYS A 37 15.99 -23.20 11.97
C LYS A 37 17.06 -22.43 11.19
N TRP A 38 17.11 -21.12 11.37
CA TRP A 38 18.08 -20.24 10.70
C TRP A 38 19.50 -20.44 11.24
N GLU A 39 19.66 -20.61 12.56
CA GLU A 39 20.93 -20.97 13.20
C GLU A 39 21.42 -22.34 12.73
N GLN A 40 20.53 -23.32 12.63
CA GLN A 40 20.85 -24.65 12.11
C GLN A 40 21.25 -24.61 10.63
N HIS A 41 20.56 -23.83 9.81
CA HIS A 41 20.89 -23.63 8.41
C HIS A 41 22.27 -22.98 8.24
N LEU A 42 22.59 -21.98 9.10
CA LEU A 42 23.89 -21.32 9.14
C LEU A 42 25.01 -22.30 9.52
N SER A 43 24.77 -23.20 10.48
CA SER A 43 25.73 -24.25 10.84
C SER A 43 25.96 -25.27 9.73
N THR A 44 24.95 -25.53 8.90
CA THR A 44 24.99 -26.58 7.86
C THR A 44 25.55 -26.08 6.53
N HIS A 45 25.19 -24.86 6.12
CA HIS A 45 25.49 -24.32 4.79
C HIS A 45 26.41 -23.08 4.82
N GLY A 46 26.79 -22.60 6.00
CA GLY A 46 27.66 -21.43 6.17
C GLY A 46 26.95 -20.10 5.88
N PRO A 47 27.65 -18.97 6.12
CA PRO A 47 27.06 -17.63 6.06
C PRO A 47 26.69 -17.16 4.65
N SER A 48 27.22 -17.79 3.61
CA SER A 48 26.91 -17.48 2.20
C SER A 48 25.54 -18.00 1.75
N SER A 49 24.94 -18.91 2.52
CA SER A 49 23.64 -19.53 2.23
C SER A 49 22.45 -18.68 2.67
N LEU A 50 22.71 -17.58 3.36
CA LEU A 50 21.70 -16.68 3.88
C LEU A 50 21.18 -15.76 2.78
N PRO A 51 19.85 -15.63 2.64
CA PRO A 51 19.25 -14.62 1.79
C PRO A 51 19.76 -13.24 2.16
N ASN A 52 20.45 -12.58 1.22
CA ASN A 52 20.86 -11.18 1.34
C ASN A 52 19.75 -10.21 0.90
N SER A 53 18.64 -10.73 0.39
CA SER A 53 17.46 -9.97 -0.04
C SER A 53 16.23 -10.45 0.73
N LEU A 54 15.37 -9.50 1.10
CA LEU A 54 14.08 -9.79 1.71
C LEU A 54 13.23 -10.74 0.85
N THR A 55 13.39 -10.71 -0.48
CA THR A 55 12.59 -11.53 -1.42
C THR A 55 12.95 -13.01 -1.30
N SER A 56 14.24 -13.31 -1.17
CA SER A 56 14.72 -14.66 -0.94
C SER A 56 14.42 -15.13 0.49
N THR A 57 14.42 -14.23 1.48
CA THR A 57 13.95 -14.55 2.84
C THR A 57 12.48 -14.96 2.85
N LEU A 58 11.62 -14.26 2.13
CA LEU A 58 10.20 -14.60 2.02
C LEU A 58 9.97 -15.92 1.26
N ALA A 59 10.80 -16.23 0.27
CA ALA A 59 10.74 -17.52 -0.43
C ALA A 59 11.17 -18.69 0.47
N GLN A 60 12.11 -18.46 1.39
CA GLN A 60 12.59 -19.46 2.35
C GLN A 60 11.71 -19.57 3.61
N ALA A 61 10.83 -18.59 3.85
CA ALA A 61 9.82 -18.62 4.89
C ALA A 61 8.84 -19.77 4.61
N SER A 62 9.04 -20.87 5.32
CA SER A 62 8.22 -22.08 5.20
C SER A 62 6.78 -21.80 5.62
N SER A 63 5.83 -22.57 5.07
CA SER A 63 4.43 -22.61 5.52
C SER A 63 4.28 -22.97 7.01
N MET A 64 5.34 -23.48 7.64
CA MET A 64 5.40 -23.78 9.07
C MET A 64 5.39 -22.52 9.98
N TYR A 65 5.68 -21.33 9.44
CA TYR A 65 5.70 -20.07 10.21
C TYR A 65 4.75 -19.04 9.58
N PRO A 66 3.43 -19.27 9.64
CA PRO A 66 2.45 -18.43 8.97
C PRO A 66 2.45 -16.99 9.50
N ASN A 67 2.67 -16.76 10.80
CA ASN A 67 2.71 -15.42 11.37
C ASN A 67 3.96 -14.65 10.91
N VAL A 68 5.13 -15.30 10.94
CA VAL A 68 6.39 -14.71 10.48
C VAL A 68 6.30 -14.37 8.99
N LYS A 69 5.69 -15.25 8.18
CA LYS A 69 5.47 -15.01 6.75
C LYS A 69 4.55 -13.81 6.52
N THR A 70 3.44 -13.69 7.25
CA THR A 70 2.54 -12.53 7.16
C THR A 70 3.25 -11.24 7.55
N LEU A 71 4.04 -11.23 8.62
CA LEU A 71 4.83 -10.05 9.00
C LEU A 71 5.85 -9.66 7.91
N LEU A 72 6.49 -10.63 7.27
CA LEU A 72 7.38 -10.36 6.13
C LEU A 72 6.61 -9.77 4.94
N ILE A 73 5.40 -10.25 4.65
CA ILE A 73 4.53 -9.68 3.61
C ILE A 73 4.13 -8.24 3.97
N ILE A 74 3.72 -8.00 5.21
CA ILE A 74 3.39 -6.66 5.70
C ILE A 74 4.59 -5.73 5.50
N LEU A 75 5.79 -6.17 5.90
CA LEU A 75 7.03 -5.43 5.66
C LEU A 75 7.29 -5.14 4.17
N PHE A 76 6.95 -6.08 3.29
CA PHE A 76 7.04 -5.92 1.82
C PHE A 76 6.05 -4.89 1.27
N THR A 77 4.85 -4.82 1.84
CA THR A 77 3.79 -3.91 1.42
C THR A 77 3.90 -2.52 2.02
N LEU A 78 4.55 -2.41 3.18
CA LEU A 78 4.88 -1.11 3.76
C LEU A 78 5.83 -0.39 2.79
N PRO A 79 5.56 0.86 2.41
CA PRO A 79 6.46 1.63 1.57
C PRO A 79 7.71 1.98 2.38
N VAL A 80 8.67 1.06 2.45
CA VAL A 80 9.98 1.28 3.09
C VAL A 80 10.78 2.33 2.30
N THR A 81 10.44 2.52 1.02
CA THR A 81 11.10 3.51 0.15
C THR A 81 10.31 4.83 0.11
N SER A 82 10.96 5.93 0.48
CA SER A 82 10.41 7.29 0.33
C SER A 82 9.98 7.61 -1.11
N CYS A 83 10.60 6.97 -2.10
CA CYS A 83 10.33 7.13 -3.53
C CYS A 83 8.84 7.03 -3.92
N LEU A 84 8.10 6.05 -3.40
CA LEU A 84 6.67 5.88 -3.72
C LEU A 84 5.83 7.02 -3.15
N ALA A 85 6.14 7.45 -1.93
CA ALA A 85 5.50 8.59 -1.30
C ALA A 85 5.87 9.89 -2.04
N GLU A 86 7.14 10.11 -2.39
CA GLU A 86 7.62 11.27 -3.16
C GLU A 86 6.97 11.34 -4.54
N ARG A 87 6.84 10.21 -5.26
CA ARG A 87 6.12 10.13 -6.54
C ARG A 87 4.65 10.51 -6.36
N SER A 88 3.99 9.97 -5.34
CA SER A 88 2.58 10.25 -5.04
C SER A 88 2.37 11.73 -4.67
N PHE A 89 3.23 12.29 -3.83
CA PHE A 89 3.20 13.71 -3.46
C PHE A 89 3.54 14.62 -4.64
N SER A 90 4.45 14.22 -5.54
CA SER A 90 4.76 14.96 -6.76
C SER A 90 3.57 14.98 -7.72
N SER A 91 2.90 13.84 -7.93
CA SER A 91 1.66 13.76 -8.69
C SER A 91 0.55 14.61 -8.06
N LEU A 92 0.39 14.54 -6.73
CA LEU A 92 -0.60 15.35 -6.01
C LEU A 92 -0.27 16.84 -6.07
N LYS A 93 1.01 17.22 -6.00
CA LYS A 93 1.49 18.61 -6.19
C LYS A 93 1.21 19.11 -7.61
N ARG A 94 1.33 18.27 -8.64
CA ARG A 94 0.93 18.60 -10.01
C ARG A 94 -0.58 18.78 -10.16
N MET A 95 -1.37 17.89 -9.56
CA MET A 95 -2.85 17.99 -9.53
C MET A 95 -3.32 19.22 -8.76
N LYS A 96 -2.65 19.54 -7.64
CA LYS A 96 -2.84 20.74 -6.83
C LYS A 96 -2.10 21.90 -7.50
N THR A 97 -2.58 22.33 -8.65
CA THR A 97 -1.98 23.45 -9.39
C THR A 97 -1.91 24.68 -8.47
N PRO A 98 -0.71 25.21 -8.16
CA PRO A 98 -0.54 26.25 -7.13
C PRO A 98 -1.24 27.57 -7.48
N TYR A 99 -1.54 27.81 -8.75
CA TYR A 99 -2.19 29.02 -9.25
C TYR A 99 -3.73 28.94 -9.31
N ARG A 100 -4.35 27.79 -9.03
CA ARG A 100 -5.82 27.68 -8.90
C ARG A 100 -6.21 27.51 -7.44
N SER A 101 -6.44 28.64 -6.78
CA SER A 101 -7.07 28.71 -5.47
C SER A 101 -8.44 28.01 -5.48
N THR A 102 -8.69 27.24 -4.42
CA THR A 102 -9.99 26.70 -4.02
C THR A 102 -10.58 25.59 -4.90
N ARG A 103 -9.91 24.43 -5.01
CA ARG A 103 -10.63 23.17 -5.24
C ARG A 103 -11.16 22.67 -3.89
N THR A 104 -12.47 22.44 -3.78
CA THR A 104 -13.06 21.70 -2.67
C THR A 104 -12.36 20.34 -2.51
N THR A 105 -12.08 19.93 -1.27
CA THR A 105 -11.39 18.66 -0.95
C THR A 105 -11.99 17.48 -1.69
N HIS A 106 -13.33 17.43 -1.77
CA HIS A 106 -14.06 16.42 -2.52
C HIS A 106 -13.61 16.28 -3.99
N ARG A 107 -13.49 17.40 -4.72
CA ARG A 107 -13.07 17.38 -6.13
C ARG A 107 -11.63 16.94 -6.30
N LEU A 108 -10.75 17.29 -5.36
CA LEU A 108 -9.36 16.84 -5.39
C LEU A 108 -9.28 15.33 -5.15
N SER A 109 -10.06 14.81 -4.20
CA SER A 109 -10.14 13.36 -3.93
C SER A 109 -10.66 12.60 -5.16
N SER A 110 -11.75 13.05 -5.78
CA SER A 110 -12.26 12.42 -7.01
C SER A 110 -11.25 12.43 -8.15
N LEU A 111 -10.53 13.55 -8.34
CA LEU A 111 -9.50 13.64 -9.38
C LEU A 111 -8.29 12.75 -9.08
N SER A 112 -7.94 12.60 -7.81
CA SER A 112 -6.86 11.72 -7.37
C SER A 112 -7.21 10.26 -7.63
N LEU A 113 -8.47 9.87 -7.38
CA LEU A 113 -8.98 8.53 -7.71
C LEU A 113 -8.89 8.24 -9.21
N LEU A 114 -9.31 9.19 -10.06
CA LEU A 114 -9.18 9.08 -11.53
C LEU A 114 -7.72 9.02 -11.98
N HIS A 115 -6.81 9.69 -11.26
CA HIS A 115 -5.38 9.67 -11.60
C HIS A 115 -4.71 8.34 -11.24
N VAL A 116 -5.10 7.74 -10.10
CA VAL A 116 -4.59 6.45 -9.64
C VAL A 116 -5.14 5.30 -10.49
N HIS A 117 -6.43 5.32 -10.79
CA HIS A 117 -7.13 4.25 -11.52
C HIS A 117 -7.28 4.57 -13.01
N ARG A 118 -6.15 4.81 -13.70
CA ARG A 118 -6.13 5.08 -15.15
C ARG A 118 -6.38 3.83 -16.01
N ASP A 119 -6.23 2.67 -15.41
CA ASP A 119 -6.45 1.34 -15.96
C ASP A 119 -7.93 0.98 -16.09
N ILE A 120 -8.82 1.71 -15.42
CA ILE A 120 -10.26 1.55 -15.56
C ILE A 120 -10.72 2.35 -16.78
N GLU A 121 -11.31 1.67 -17.76
CA GLU A 121 -11.97 2.32 -18.90
C GLU A 121 -13.22 3.04 -18.40
N ILE A 122 -13.31 4.34 -18.70
CA ILE A 122 -14.44 5.19 -18.34
C ILE A 122 -15.20 5.51 -19.62
N ASP A 123 -16.48 5.17 -19.66
CA ASP A 123 -17.37 5.60 -20.72
C ASP A 123 -17.64 7.11 -20.60
N ILE A 124 -17.03 7.86 -21.51
CA ILE A 124 -17.11 9.32 -21.55
C ILE A 124 -18.54 9.76 -21.91
N GLU A 125 -19.22 9.04 -22.79
CA GLU A 125 -20.57 9.41 -23.24
C GLU A 125 -21.57 9.24 -22.09
N ALA A 126 -21.52 8.11 -21.37
CA ALA A 126 -22.33 7.91 -20.17
C ALA A 126 -22.06 8.98 -19.09
N ALA A 127 -20.81 9.40 -18.92
CA ALA A 127 -20.46 10.46 -17.97
C ALA A 127 -20.99 11.84 -18.40
N VAL A 128 -21.02 12.12 -19.70
CA VAL A 128 -21.61 13.34 -20.28
C VAL A 128 -23.12 13.33 -20.11
N ASP A 129 -23.78 12.19 -20.36
CA ASP A 129 -25.21 12.02 -20.16
C ASP A 129 -25.59 12.22 -18.69
N GLU A 130 -24.87 11.61 -17.74
CA GLU A 130 -25.09 11.82 -16.31
C GLU A 130 -24.91 13.29 -15.92
N PHE A 131 -23.89 13.96 -16.47
CA PHE A 131 -23.65 15.38 -16.23
C PHE A 131 -24.78 16.26 -16.79
N SER A 132 -25.33 15.91 -17.95
CA SER A 132 -26.45 16.60 -18.59
C SER A 132 -27.73 16.56 -17.77
N ILE A 133 -28.02 15.40 -17.19
CA ILE A 133 -29.18 15.19 -16.33
C ILE A 133 -29.00 15.96 -15.02
N ARG A 134 -27.81 15.93 -14.42
CA ARG A 134 -27.54 16.53 -13.10
C ARG A 134 -27.38 18.05 -13.15
N TYR A 135 -26.89 18.62 -14.25
CA TYR A 135 -26.62 20.06 -14.38
C TYR A 135 -27.12 20.67 -15.70
N PRO A 136 -28.44 20.66 -15.97
CA PRO A 136 -29.01 21.07 -17.25
C PRO A 136 -28.68 22.53 -17.62
N ARG A 137 -28.56 23.43 -16.63
CA ARG A 137 -28.22 24.85 -16.87
C ARG A 137 -26.77 25.09 -17.27
N ARG A 138 -25.86 24.15 -17.00
CA ARG A 138 -24.42 24.30 -17.29
C ARG A 138 -24.04 23.82 -18.68
N LEU A 139 -24.96 23.11 -19.35
CA LEU A 139 -24.85 22.64 -20.73
C LEU A 139 -25.64 23.48 -21.73
N GLN A 140 -26.39 24.48 -21.24
CA GLN A 140 -26.94 25.54 -22.08
C GLN A 140 -25.79 26.45 -22.56
N VAL A 141 -24.99 25.94 -23.49
CA VAL A 141 -24.24 26.82 -24.38
C VAL A 141 -25.32 27.45 -25.23
N ALA A 142 -25.67 28.71 -24.96
CA ALA A 142 -26.53 29.47 -25.87
C ALA A 142 -25.94 29.27 -27.27
N ASN A 143 -26.72 28.68 -28.18
CA ASN A 143 -26.23 28.33 -29.49
C ASN A 143 -26.11 29.63 -30.29
N ILE A 144 -24.97 30.31 -30.13
CA ILE A 144 -24.69 31.66 -30.67
C ILE A 144 -24.81 31.67 -32.22
N LEU A 145 -24.83 30.49 -32.85
CA LEU A 145 -24.94 30.31 -34.29
C LEU A 145 -26.38 30.07 -34.80
N GLN A 146 -27.36 29.87 -33.91
CA GLN A 146 -28.77 29.68 -34.29
C GLN A 146 -29.65 30.92 -34.07
N ASP A 147 -29.09 32.02 -33.55
CA ASP A 147 -29.82 33.25 -33.22
C ASP A 147 -29.65 34.33 -34.31
N LYS A 148 -29.96 33.98 -35.56
CA LYS A 148 -29.97 34.91 -36.70
C LYS A 148 -31.15 34.69 -37.63
#